data_AF-A0A5E4JMF0-F1
#
_entry.id   AF-A0A5E4JMF0-F1
#
_cell.length_a   1.000
_cell.length_b   1.000
_cell.length_c   1.000
_cell.angle_alpha   90.00
_cell.angle_beta   90.00
_cell.angle_gamma   90.00
#
_symmetry.space_group_name_H-M   'P 1'
#
loop_
_entity.id
_entity.type
_entity.pdbx_description
1 polymer ?
#
loop_
_entity_poly.entity_id
_entity_poly.type
_entity_poly.pdbx_seq_one_letter_code
_entity_poly.pdbx_strand_id
1 'polypeptide(L)'
;MKEKTLNEINEIYDLEITRVVKTIKRNKAKKVLLQFPEGMKRYSQVICEEIENQTNAECFIWLGTCFGACDIPVEVENLGVDLIVQFGHSKWKYGNNKDIRVLK
;
A
#
# COMPACT_ATOMS: atom_id res chain seq x y z
N MET A 1 -7.08 1.51 -23.17
CA MET A 1 -8.03 1.45 -22.02
C MET A 1 -8.01 2.82 -21.38
N LYS A 2 -9.16 3.41 -21.02
CA LYS A 2 -9.15 4.64 -20.22
C LYS A 2 -8.79 4.26 -18.78
N GLU A 3 -7.82 4.94 -18.19
CA GLU A 3 -7.54 4.81 -16.76
C GLU A 3 -8.77 5.29 -15.99
N LYS A 4 -9.20 4.52 -14.99
CA LYS A 4 -10.27 4.94 -14.09
C LYS A 4 -9.73 6.02 -13.16
N THR A 5 -10.55 7.02 -12.91
CA THR A 5 -10.28 8.03 -11.88
C THR A 5 -10.30 7.38 -10.50
N LEU A 6 -9.59 7.98 -9.54
CA LEU A 6 -9.57 7.51 -8.15
C LEU A 6 -10.99 7.38 -7.58
N ASN A 7 -11.88 8.32 -7.90
CA ASN A 7 -13.27 8.32 -7.44
C ASN A 7 -14.04 7.07 -7.91
N GLU A 8 -13.89 6.70 -9.19
CA GLU A 8 -14.53 5.48 -9.74
C GLU A 8 -13.98 4.19 -9.12
N ILE A 9 -12.71 4.19 -8.70
CA ILE A 9 -12.13 3.06 -7.98
C ILE A 9 -12.71 3.03 -6.56
N ASN A 10 -12.83 4.19 -5.91
CA ASN A 10 -13.31 4.32 -4.54
C ASN A 10 -14.79 3.94 -4.38
N GLU A 11 -15.59 4.06 -5.44
CA GLU A 11 -16.97 3.55 -5.46
C GLU A 11 -17.06 2.02 -5.43
N ILE A 12 -16.03 1.33 -5.93
CA ILE A 12 -15.97 -0.14 -6.00
C ILE A 12 -15.24 -0.71 -4.79
N TYR A 13 -14.17 -0.04 -4.36
CA TYR A 13 -13.33 -0.43 -3.23
C TYR A 13 -13.15 0.78 -2.33
N ASP A 14 -13.53 0.71 -1.05
CA ASP A 14 -13.12 1.76 -0.10
C ASP A 14 -11.60 1.67 0.11
N LEU A 15 -10.86 2.58 -0.53
CA LEU A 15 -9.40 2.56 -0.53
C LEU A 15 -8.79 3.16 0.74
N GLU A 16 -9.59 3.84 1.57
CA GLU A 16 -9.14 4.55 2.76
C GLU A 16 -7.89 5.45 2.54
N ILE A 17 -7.72 6.07 1.36
CA ILE A 17 -6.50 6.84 0.99
C ILE A 17 -6.14 7.88 2.05
N THR A 18 -7.13 8.60 2.58
CA THR A 18 -6.95 9.57 3.66
C THR A 18 -6.25 8.95 4.89
N ARG A 19 -6.59 7.71 5.26
CA ARG A 19 -5.99 7.00 6.39
C ARG A 19 -4.56 6.55 6.06
N VAL A 20 -4.31 6.13 4.82
CA VAL A 20 -2.98 5.80 4.30
C VAL A 20 -2.06 7.02 4.38
N VAL A 21 -2.46 8.13 3.80
CA VAL A 21 -1.73 9.41 3.79
C VAL A 21 -1.44 9.90 5.21
N LYS A 22 -2.45 9.91 6.10
CA LYS A 22 -2.25 10.28 7.52
C LYS A 22 -1.23 9.39 8.21
N THR A 23 -1.22 8.10 7.90
CA THR A 23 -0.30 7.14 8.50
C THR A 23 1.13 7.34 7.97
N ILE A 24 1.31 7.54 6.66
CA ILE A 24 2.61 7.86 6.06
C ILE A 24 3.20 9.11 6.72
N LYS A 25 2.42 10.20 6.80
CA LYS A 25 2.85 11.46 7.42
C LYS A 25 3.20 11.30 8.90
N ARG A 26 2.37 10.59 9.67
CA ARG A 26 2.62 10.34 11.10
C ARG A 26 3.91 9.55 11.34
N ASN A 27 4.20 8.58 10.48
CA ASN A 27 5.41 7.77 10.57
C ASN A 27 6.63 8.42 9.93
N LYS A 28 6.46 9.52 9.18
CA LYS A 28 7.51 10.13 8.35
C LYS A 28 8.16 9.12 7.39
N ALA A 29 7.36 8.15 6.91
CA ALA A 29 7.81 7.14 5.96
C ALA A 29 8.20 7.83 4.64
N LYS A 30 9.36 7.46 4.09
CA LYS A 30 9.90 7.99 2.84
C LYS A 30 9.79 6.98 1.71
N LYS A 31 9.92 5.69 2.00
CA LYS A 31 9.74 4.60 1.04
C LYS A 31 8.57 3.73 1.46
N VAL A 32 7.51 3.73 0.66
CA VAL A 32 6.26 3.03 0.96
C VAL A 32 6.04 1.95 -0.10
N LEU A 33 5.91 0.69 0.30
CA LEU A 33 5.56 -0.40 -0.62
C LEU A 33 4.05 -0.62 -0.58
N LEU A 34 3.40 -0.59 -1.75
CA LEU A 34 2.00 -0.86 -1.93
C LEU A 34 1.83 -2.28 -2.47
N GLN A 35 1.08 -3.11 -1.75
CA GLN A 35 0.76 -4.48 -2.14
C GLN A 35 -0.73 -4.61 -2.41
N PHE A 36 -1.07 -5.19 -3.57
CA PHE A 36 -2.44 -5.35 -4.03
C PHE A 36 -2.77 -6.81 -4.33
N PRO A 37 -4.02 -7.26 -4.08
CA PRO A 37 -4.54 -8.49 -4.67
C PRO A 37 -4.55 -8.40 -6.20
N GLU A 38 -4.49 -9.53 -6.89
CA GLU A 38 -4.44 -9.59 -8.37
C GLU A 38 -5.53 -8.73 -9.05
N GLY A 39 -6.77 -8.78 -8.54
CA GLY A 39 -7.88 -8.01 -9.09
C GLY A 39 -7.75 -6.49 -8.98
N MET A 40 -6.87 -6.00 -8.09
CA MET A 40 -6.65 -4.58 -7.83
C MET A 40 -5.35 -4.05 -8.45
N LYS A 41 -4.42 -4.91 -8.88
CA LYS A 41 -3.13 -4.49 -9.47
C LYS A 41 -3.30 -3.54 -10.66
N ARG A 42 -4.38 -3.68 -11.43
CA ARG A 42 -4.74 -2.77 -12.53
C ARG A 42 -4.98 -1.30 -12.11
N TYR A 43 -5.15 -1.03 -10.82
CA TYR A 43 -5.36 0.31 -10.26
C TYR A 43 -4.12 0.82 -9.49
N SER A 44 -3.07 0.00 -9.39
CA SER A 44 -1.91 0.27 -8.54
C SER A 44 -1.23 1.59 -8.87
N GLN A 45 -1.06 1.91 -10.16
CA GLN A 45 -0.43 3.16 -10.59
C GLN A 45 -1.23 4.39 -10.16
N VAL A 46 -2.55 4.42 -10.39
CA VAL A 46 -3.42 5.55 -10.00
C VAL A 46 -3.39 5.75 -8.47
N ILE A 47 -3.40 4.66 -7.70
CA ILE A 47 -3.36 4.71 -6.24
C ILE A 47 -1.98 5.19 -5.75
N CYS A 48 -0.91 4.74 -6.41
CA CYS A 48 0.47 5.15 -6.14
C CYS A 48 0.62 6.66 -6.32
N GLU A 49 0.27 7.16 -7.51
CA GLU A 49 0.36 8.59 -7.85
C GLU A 49 -0.46 9.44 -6.87
N GLU A 50 -1.66 9.01 -6.47
CA GLU A 50 -2.47 9.73 -5.49
C GLU A 50 -1.79 9.85 -4.12
N ILE A 51 -1.18 8.77 -3.64
CA ILE A 51 -0.48 8.77 -2.34
C ILE A 51 0.76 9.65 -2.41
N GLU A 52 1.52 9.57 -3.50
CA GLU A 52 2.70 10.42 -3.72
C GLU A 52 2.31 11.89 -3.81
N ASN A 53 1.25 12.25 -4.54
CA ASN A 53 0.76 13.63 -4.65
C ASN A 53 0.37 14.25 -3.29
N GLN A 54 -0.05 13.43 -2.34
CA GLN A 54 -0.46 13.87 -1.00
C GLN A 54 0.64 13.76 0.06
N THR A 55 1.80 13.18 -0.25
CA THR A 55 2.89 12.92 0.70
C THR A 55 4.25 13.31 0.12
N ASN A 56 5.32 13.14 0.90
CA ASN A 56 6.70 13.25 0.38
C ASN A 56 7.36 11.87 0.29
N ALA A 57 6.54 10.80 0.26
CA ALA A 57 7.02 9.44 0.17
C ALA A 57 7.11 9.03 -1.30
N GLU A 58 8.13 8.25 -1.62
CA GLU A 58 8.23 7.48 -2.85
C GLU A 58 7.49 6.16 -2.64
N CYS A 59 6.56 5.85 -3.54
CA CYS A 59 5.75 4.65 -3.49
C CYS A 59 6.26 3.61 -4.50
N PHE A 60 6.36 2.37 -4.04
CA PHE A 60 6.75 1.21 -4.85
C PHE A 60 5.57 0.26 -4.97
N ILE A 61 5.40 -0.38 -6.12
CA ILE A 61 4.33 -1.36 -6.32
C ILE A 61 4.91 -2.77 -6.22
N TRP A 62 4.38 -3.59 -5.31
CA TRP A 62 4.74 -5.01 -5.24
C TRP A 62 4.13 -5.79 -6.41
N LEU A 63 4.99 -6.26 -7.32
CA LEU A 63 4.56 -7.03 -8.49
C LEU A 63 4.51 -8.54 -8.26
N GLY A 64 5.02 -9.03 -7.13
CA GLY A 64 4.89 -10.43 -6.71
C GLY A 64 3.46 -10.82 -6.37
N THR A 65 3.25 -12.05 -5.91
CA THR A 65 1.93 -12.53 -5.51
C THR A 65 1.43 -11.82 -4.26
N CYS A 66 0.11 -11.82 -4.08
CA CYS A 66 -0.58 -11.42 -2.85
C CYS A 66 -1.85 -12.28 -2.72
N PHE A 67 -1.71 -13.45 -2.12
CA PHE A 67 -2.84 -14.38 -1.93
C PHE A 67 -3.71 -14.03 -0.71
N GLY A 68 -3.17 -13.30 0.25
CA GLY A 68 -3.88 -12.98 1.49
C GLY A 68 -3.08 -12.14 2.48
N ALA A 69 -3.70 -11.88 3.63
CA ALA A 69 -3.12 -11.08 4.72
C ALA A 69 -1.80 -11.64 5.29
N CYS A 70 -1.52 -12.93 5.08
CA CYS A 70 -0.29 -13.59 5.50
C CYS A 70 0.86 -13.46 4.49
N ASP A 71 0.56 -13.08 3.25
CA ASP A 71 1.51 -13.03 2.13
C ASP A 71 2.16 -11.64 2.05
N ILE A 72 2.81 -11.21 3.13
CA ILE A 72 3.46 -9.89 3.23
C ILE A 72 4.93 -10.05 2.82
N PRO A 73 5.45 -9.22 1.89
CA PRO A 73 6.81 -9.35 1.38
C PRO A 73 7.82 -8.75 2.38
N VAL A 74 8.10 -9.46 3.47
CA VAL A 74 8.95 -8.95 4.56
C VAL A 74 10.41 -8.80 4.16
N GLU A 75 10.86 -9.50 3.13
CA GLU A 75 12.25 -9.49 2.64
C GLU A 75 12.68 -8.11 2.12
N VAL A 76 11.71 -7.24 1.80
CA VAL A 76 11.94 -5.86 1.34
C VAL A 76 12.49 -4.93 2.42
N GLU A 77 12.56 -5.39 3.68
CA GLU A 77 13.24 -4.69 4.77
C GLU A 77 14.67 -4.30 4.41
N ASN A 78 15.39 -5.21 3.75
CA ASN A 78 16.76 -5.00 3.32
C ASN A 78 16.90 -3.91 2.24
N LEU A 79 15.79 -3.49 1.63
CA LEU A 79 15.73 -2.41 0.63
C LEU A 79 15.42 -1.04 1.27
N GLY A 80 15.24 -1.00 2.60
CA GLY A 80 14.96 0.21 3.36
C GLY A 80 13.53 0.72 3.18
N VAL A 81 12.56 -0.18 3.00
CA VAL A 81 11.14 0.17 2.99
C VAL A 81 10.69 0.50 4.41
N ASP A 82 10.06 1.67 4.60
CA ASP A 82 9.62 2.14 5.91
C ASP A 82 8.21 1.66 6.29
N LEU A 83 7.36 1.44 5.27
CA LEU A 83 5.95 1.11 5.42
C LEU A 83 5.47 0.22 4.28
N ILE A 84 4.76 -0.85 4.60
CA ILE A 84 4.00 -1.64 3.64
C ILE A 84 2.52 -1.31 3.80
N VAL A 85 1.81 -1.02 2.72
CA VAL A 85 0.36 -0.87 2.70
C VAL A 85 -0.22 -2.03 1.89
N GLN A 86 -0.90 -2.94 2.57
CA GLN A 86 -1.52 -4.10 1.93
C GLN A 86 -3.03 -3.87 1.79
N PHE A 87 -3.51 -3.81 0.55
CA PHE A 87 -4.93 -3.59 0.26
C PHE A 87 -5.72 -4.90 0.22
N GLY A 88 -7.03 -4.82 0.45
CA GLY A 88 -7.97 -5.92 0.19
C GLY A 88 -7.98 -7.05 1.23
N HIS A 89 -7.26 -6.91 2.34
CA HIS A 89 -7.14 -7.95 3.36
C HIS A 89 -7.34 -7.41 4.79
N SER A 90 -7.96 -8.23 5.64
CA SER A 90 -8.06 -7.94 7.07
C SER A 90 -6.70 -8.06 7.77
N LYS A 91 -6.55 -7.41 8.93
CA LYS A 91 -5.29 -7.42 9.70
C LYS A 91 -4.84 -8.84 10.02
N TRP A 92 -3.68 -9.25 9.53
CA TRP A 92 -2.96 -10.40 10.06
C TRP A 92 -2.13 -9.99 11.27
N LYS A 93 -2.11 -10.81 12.33
CA LYS A 93 -1.25 -10.59 13.50
C LYS A 93 0.14 -11.19 13.21
N TYR A 94 0.89 -10.56 12.31
CA TYR A 94 2.29 -10.89 12.11
C TYR A 94 3.12 -10.36 13.30
N GLY A 95 4.21 -11.05 13.64
CA GLY A 95 5.04 -10.80 14.83
C GLY A 95 5.44 -9.34 15.02
N ASN A 96 5.70 -8.93 16.26
CA ASN A 96 5.97 -7.56 16.73
C ASN A 96 7.25 -6.90 16.14
N ASN A 97 7.55 -7.06 14.85
CA ASN A 97 8.70 -6.43 14.23
C ASN A 97 8.45 -4.93 14.10
N LYS A 98 9.29 -4.14 14.79
CA LYS A 98 9.12 -2.68 14.92
C LYS A 98 9.58 -1.91 13.69
N ASP A 99 10.41 -2.54 12.88
CA ASP A 99 11.19 -1.91 11.82
C ASP A 99 10.40 -1.73 10.52
N ILE A 100 9.40 -2.58 10.25
CA ILE A 100 8.42 -2.38 9.18
C ILE A 100 7.00 -2.30 9.76
N ARG A 101 6.28 -1.22 9.42
CA ARG A 101 4.86 -1.10 9.74
C ARG A 101 4.03 -1.60 8.56
N VAL A 102 3.07 -2.48 8.83
CA VAL A 102 2.09 -2.90 7.82
C VAL A 102 0.78 -2.19 8.09
N LEU A 103 0.37 -1.34 7.15
CA LEU A 103 -0.94 -0.71 7.13
C LEU A 103 -1.90 -1.56 6.30
N LYS A 104 -3.16 -1.57 6.73
CA LYS A 104 -4.30 -2.21 6.08
C LYS A 104 -5.32 -1.15 5.71
#